data_AF-A0A0F3ND29-F1
#
_entry.id   AF-A0A0F3ND29-F1
#
_cell.length_a   1.000
_cell.length_b   1.000
_cell.length_c   1.000
_cell.angle_alpha   90.00
_cell.angle_beta   90.00
_cell.angle_gamma   90.00
#
_symmetry.space_group_name_H-M   'P 1'
#
loop_
_entity.id
_entity.type
_entity.pdbx_description
1 polymer ?
#
loop_
_entity_poly.entity_id
_entity_poly.type
_entity_poly.pdbx_seq_one_letter_code
_entity_poly.pdbx_strand_id
1 'polypeptide(L)'
;MTIIVSILIAVIVVACTDNLDIKREKSCLAAKKRVEGMFGAKLKECDPLHDKNLLKITYAMDYMLDQFQCWQSLHPANDRVIMCGIHFISCAIMLSRTIDMYQDGVKLTVDQERKLIEWRILKKPDFDKYDQDVIRYDILKLVKDGIDCVKHRVGDFCNIHSNKQDMSIWYHIKAAFEIFQSGMEAIKEKEEWLAAAANKEELKNMRIEENLLPTAVSDARYSL
;
A
#
# COMPACT_ATOMS: atom_id res chain seq x y z
N MET A 1 -55.61 7.28 4.48
CA MET A 1 -54.88 6.68 5.61
C MET A 1 -53.59 5.98 5.14
N THR A 2 -53.65 5.13 4.11
CA THR A 2 -52.49 4.44 3.50
C THR A 2 -51.39 5.37 3.02
N ILE A 3 -51.70 6.48 2.33
CA ILE A 3 -50.68 7.44 1.84
C ILE A 3 -49.89 8.08 2.99
N ILE A 4 -50.59 8.48 4.06
CA ILE A 4 -49.96 9.11 5.24
C ILE A 4 -49.05 8.11 5.97
N VAL A 5 -49.49 6.86 6.10
CA VAL A 5 -48.68 5.78 6.70
C VAL A 5 -47.44 5.48 5.84
N SER A 6 -47.56 5.44 4.51
CA SER A 6 -46.41 5.22 3.62
C SER A 6 -45.39 6.36 3.69
N ILE A 7 -45.84 7.62 3.78
CA ILE A 7 -44.96 8.78 3.95
C ILE A 7 -44.23 8.71 5.30
N LEU A 8 -44.94 8.37 6.39
CA LEU A 8 -44.34 8.18 7.71
C LEU A 8 -43.27 7.08 7.71
N ILE A 9 -43.53 5.94 7.08
CA ILE A 9 -42.55 4.85 6.95
C ILE A 9 -41.33 5.33 6.16
N ALA A 10 -41.52 6.02 5.03
CA ALA A 10 -40.41 6.54 4.23
C ALA A 10 -39.54 7.52 5.04
N VAL A 11 -40.14 8.44 5.79
CA VAL A 11 -39.42 9.39 6.66
C VAL A 11 -38.65 8.67 7.76
N ILE A 12 -39.25 7.64 8.39
CA ILE A 12 -38.57 6.85 9.42
C ILE A 12 -37.38 6.09 8.82
N VAL A 13 -37.55 5.47 7.64
CA VAL A 13 -36.48 4.75 6.94
C VAL A 13 -35.33 5.70 6.61
N VAL A 14 -35.60 6.87 6.02
CA VAL A 14 -34.58 7.88 5.68
C VAL A 14 -33.86 8.38 6.93
N ALA A 15 -34.59 8.74 7.99
CA ALA A 15 -33.99 9.21 9.24
C ALA A 15 -33.12 8.12 9.92
N CYS A 16 -33.53 6.85 9.79
CA CYS A 16 -32.77 5.72 10.31
C CYS A 16 -31.51 5.43 9.49
N THR A 17 -31.57 5.51 8.16
CA THR A 17 -30.39 5.34 7.28
C THR A 17 -29.38 6.46 7.52
N ASP A 18 -29.83 7.71 7.57
CA ASP A 18 -28.94 8.86 7.79
C ASP A 18 -28.19 8.77 9.12
N ASN A 19 -28.89 8.34 10.18
CA ASN A 19 -28.28 8.18 11.51
C ASN A 19 -27.26 7.02 11.55
N LEU A 20 -27.49 5.94 10.80
CA LEU A 20 -26.53 4.84 10.66
C LEU A 20 -25.28 5.30 9.90
N ASP A 21 -25.44 6.06 8.82
CA ASP A 21 -24.34 6.58 8.02
C ASP A 21 -23.46 7.55 8.82
N ILE A 22 -24.06 8.46 9.60
CA ILE A 22 -23.31 9.37 10.49
C ILE A 22 -22.49 8.59 11.52
N LYS A 23 -23.05 7.52 12.11
CA LYS A 23 -22.31 6.67 13.07
C LYS A 23 -21.17 5.90 12.40
N ARG A 24 -21.39 5.44 11.18
CA ARG A 24 -20.41 4.76 10.33
C ARG A 24 -19.22 5.67 10.06
N GLU A 25 -19.49 6.90 9.62
CA GLU A 25 -18.49 7.91 9.32
C GLU A 25 -17.66 8.29 10.56
N LYS A 26 -18.33 8.53 11.71
CA LYS A 26 -17.63 8.80 12.99
C LYS A 26 -16.69 7.66 13.39
N SER A 27 -17.14 6.42 13.22
CA SER A 27 -16.33 5.23 13.54
C SER A 27 -15.11 5.10 12.62
N CYS A 28 -15.30 5.37 11.32
CA CYS A 28 -14.22 5.40 10.34
C CYS A 28 -13.18 6.47 10.69
N LEU A 29 -13.63 7.69 11.02
CA LEU A 29 -12.76 8.80 11.41
C LEU A 29 -11.98 8.47 12.70
N ALA A 30 -12.63 7.85 13.68
CA ALA A 30 -12.00 7.46 14.93
C ALA A 30 -10.91 6.39 14.71
N ALA A 31 -11.19 5.38 13.88
CA ALA A 31 -10.20 4.38 13.51
C ALA A 31 -9.00 5.02 12.78
N LYS A 32 -9.26 5.91 11.82
CA LYS A 32 -8.21 6.65 11.11
C LYS A 32 -7.29 7.41 12.08
N LYS A 33 -7.85 8.22 12.97
CA LYS A 33 -7.08 8.95 14.00
C LYS A 33 -6.26 8.02 14.88
N ARG A 34 -6.81 6.85 15.24
CA ARG A 34 -6.12 5.88 16.08
C ARG A 34 -4.94 5.25 15.37
N VAL A 35 -5.14 4.78 14.14
CA VAL A 35 -4.06 4.21 13.32
C VAL A 35 -2.97 5.25 13.06
N GLU A 36 -3.35 6.46 12.63
CA GLU A 36 -2.41 7.57 12.44
C GLU A 36 -1.64 7.91 13.73
N GLY A 37 -2.32 7.93 14.88
CA GLY A 37 -1.68 8.17 16.18
C GLY A 37 -0.67 7.06 16.55
N MET A 38 -1.07 5.79 16.39
CA MET A 38 -0.18 4.65 16.64
C MET A 38 1.04 4.65 15.71
N PHE A 39 0.82 4.90 14.43
CA PHE A 39 1.88 4.96 13.43
C PHE A 39 2.78 6.17 13.68
N GLY A 40 2.22 7.32 14.01
CA GLY A 40 2.97 8.52 14.36
C GLY A 40 3.86 8.34 15.60
N ALA A 41 3.43 7.56 16.59
CA ALA A 41 4.26 7.18 17.73
C ALA A 41 5.40 6.24 17.31
N LYS A 42 5.08 5.15 16.61
CA LYS A 42 6.10 4.19 16.11
C LYS A 42 7.14 4.86 15.21
N LEU A 43 6.72 5.74 14.30
CA LEU A 43 7.61 6.46 13.39
C LEU A 43 8.56 7.44 14.11
N LYS A 44 8.20 7.93 15.31
CA LYS A 44 9.09 8.77 16.13
C LYS A 44 10.13 7.97 16.91
N GLU A 45 9.81 6.72 17.22
CA GLU A 45 10.70 5.78 17.93
C GLU A 45 11.71 5.10 16.99
N CYS A 46 11.47 5.15 15.68
CA CYS A 46 12.35 4.56 14.68
C CYS A 46 13.60 5.40 14.43
N ASP A 47 14.71 4.71 14.15
CA ASP A 47 15.99 5.35 13.86
C ASP A 47 15.86 6.29 12.63
N PRO A 48 16.26 7.57 12.75
CA PRO A 48 16.15 8.58 11.70
C PRO A 48 16.92 8.24 10.41
N LEU A 49 17.82 7.25 10.43
CA LEU A 49 18.51 6.73 9.24
C LEU A 49 17.59 5.95 8.30
N HIS A 50 16.43 5.49 8.78
CA HIS A 50 15.49 4.74 7.96
C HIS A 50 14.57 5.64 7.13
N ASP A 51 14.24 5.20 5.90
CA ASP A 51 13.26 5.90 5.08
C ASP A 51 11.86 5.83 5.72
N LYS A 52 11.34 6.99 6.11
CA LYS A 52 10.02 7.14 6.75
C LYS A 52 8.86 6.64 5.90
N ASN A 53 9.01 6.60 4.57
CA ASN A 53 7.97 6.07 3.69
C ASN A 53 8.02 4.55 3.61
N LEU A 54 9.22 3.95 3.59
CA LEU A 54 9.39 2.49 3.73
C LEU A 54 8.82 2.02 5.07
N LEU A 55 9.14 2.71 6.17
CA LEU A 55 8.56 2.49 7.50
C LEU A 55 7.03 2.46 7.49
N LYS A 56 6.40 3.45 6.84
CA LYS A 56 4.94 3.52 6.75
C LYS A 56 4.37 2.31 6.03
N ILE A 57 4.99 1.90 4.92
CA ILE A 57 4.55 0.76 4.11
C ILE A 57 4.64 -0.54 4.91
N THR A 58 5.79 -0.80 5.54
CA THR A 58 6.02 -2.05 6.29
C THR A 58 5.08 -2.15 7.48
N TYR A 59 4.99 -1.10 8.30
CA TYR A 59 4.06 -1.07 9.42
C TYR A 59 2.61 -1.19 8.99
N ALA A 60 2.24 -0.60 7.85
CA ALA A 60 0.88 -0.72 7.35
C ALA A 60 0.55 -2.16 6.97
N MET A 61 1.46 -2.85 6.26
CA MET A 61 1.27 -4.26 5.90
C MET A 61 1.18 -5.15 7.15
N ASP A 62 2.08 -4.98 8.11
CA ASP A 62 2.07 -5.76 9.36
C ASP A 62 0.79 -5.52 10.16
N TYR A 63 0.38 -4.26 10.29
CA TYR A 63 -0.84 -3.92 11.01
C TYR A 63 -2.09 -4.47 10.31
N MET A 64 -2.15 -4.43 8.97
CA MET A 64 -3.24 -5.07 8.22
C MET A 64 -3.27 -6.58 8.47
N LEU A 65 -2.11 -7.26 8.47
CA LEU A 65 -2.02 -8.69 8.78
C LEU A 65 -2.52 -8.99 10.20
N ASP A 66 -2.09 -8.21 11.20
CA ASP A 66 -2.56 -8.33 12.59
C ASP A 66 -4.08 -8.18 12.68
N GLN A 67 -4.65 -7.20 11.97
CA GLN A 67 -6.09 -6.99 11.95
C GLN A 67 -6.83 -8.15 11.28
N PHE A 68 -6.31 -8.72 10.19
CA PHE A 68 -6.90 -9.91 9.57
C PHE A 68 -6.84 -11.13 10.48
N GLN A 69 -5.72 -11.35 11.20
CA GLN A 69 -5.59 -12.43 12.17
C GLN A 69 -6.54 -12.25 13.37
N CYS A 70 -6.67 -11.02 13.88
CA CYS A 70 -7.69 -10.67 14.87
C CYS A 70 -9.08 -11.01 14.33
N TRP A 71 -9.36 -10.68 13.07
CA TRP A 71 -10.64 -11.02 12.45
C TRP A 71 -10.88 -12.53 12.39
N GLN A 72 -9.87 -13.30 12.01
CA GLN A 72 -9.93 -14.77 11.97
C GLN A 72 -10.24 -15.34 13.35
N SER A 73 -9.64 -14.80 14.41
CA SER A 73 -9.87 -15.26 15.79
C SER A 73 -11.33 -15.08 16.26
N LEU A 74 -12.03 -14.09 15.73
CA LEU A 74 -13.46 -13.85 16.01
C LEU A 74 -14.37 -14.80 15.22
N HIS A 75 -13.89 -15.34 14.10
CA HIS A 75 -14.63 -16.23 13.20
C HIS A 75 -13.86 -17.55 12.99
N PRO A 76 -13.73 -18.40 14.03
CA PRO A 76 -12.89 -19.60 13.99
C PRO A 76 -13.36 -20.66 13.00
N ALA A 77 -14.60 -20.56 12.50
CA ALA A 77 -15.14 -21.37 11.42
C ALA A 77 -14.53 -20.98 10.07
N ASN A 78 -13.22 -21.22 9.92
CA ASN A 78 -12.39 -21.11 8.72
C ASN A 78 -13.00 -20.25 7.59
N ASP A 79 -13.14 -18.94 7.85
CA ASP A 79 -13.74 -18.06 6.86
C ASP A 79 -12.77 -17.82 5.71
N ARG A 80 -13.12 -18.40 4.55
CA ARG A 80 -12.32 -18.34 3.32
C ARG A 80 -11.96 -16.91 2.91
N VAL A 81 -12.84 -15.95 3.21
CA VAL A 81 -12.65 -14.54 2.85
C VAL A 81 -11.59 -13.86 3.72
N ILE A 82 -11.62 -14.06 5.05
CA ILE A 82 -10.53 -13.61 5.93
C ILE A 82 -9.22 -14.30 5.58
N MET A 83 -9.25 -15.61 5.32
CA MET A 83 -8.05 -16.37 4.94
C MET A 83 -7.43 -15.87 3.64
N CYS A 84 -8.26 -15.45 2.68
CA CYS A 84 -7.82 -14.78 1.46
C CYS A 84 -7.03 -13.50 1.77
N GLY A 85 -7.57 -12.63 2.64
CA GLY A 85 -6.89 -11.40 3.08
C GLY A 85 -5.54 -11.67 3.74
N ILE A 86 -5.51 -12.63 4.70
CA ILE A 86 -4.27 -13.07 5.36
C ILE A 86 -3.23 -13.52 4.33
N HIS A 87 -3.65 -14.36 3.38
CA HIS A 87 -2.77 -14.88 2.35
C HIS A 87 -2.16 -13.75 1.51
N PHE A 88 -2.99 -12.85 0.97
CA PHE A 88 -2.52 -11.78 0.11
C PHE A 88 -1.57 -10.80 0.83
N ILE A 89 -1.88 -10.38 2.06
CA ILE A 89 -0.99 -9.50 2.82
C ILE A 89 0.32 -10.20 3.17
N SER A 90 0.28 -11.48 3.56
CA SER A 90 1.50 -12.25 3.84
C SER A 90 2.41 -12.34 2.61
N CYS A 91 1.82 -12.52 1.43
CA CYS A 91 2.53 -12.55 0.16
C CYS A 91 3.15 -11.18 -0.17
N ALA A 92 2.45 -10.08 0.08
CA ALA A 92 2.96 -8.73 -0.10
C ALA A 92 4.17 -8.45 0.81
N ILE A 93 4.10 -8.87 2.07
CA ILE A 93 5.21 -8.76 3.03
C ILE A 93 6.42 -9.56 2.53
N MET A 94 6.21 -10.81 2.08
CA MET A 94 7.32 -11.61 1.55
C MET A 94 7.95 -10.97 0.32
N LEU A 95 7.17 -10.50 -0.66
CA LEU A 95 7.70 -9.78 -1.83
C LEU A 95 8.50 -8.54 -1.44
N SER A 96 8.01 -7.77 -0.45
CA SER A 96 8.72 -6.57 0.00
C SER A 96 10.10 -6.89 0.60
N ARG A 97 10.27 -8.07 1.20
CA ARG A 97 11.55 -8.57 1.71
C ARG A 97 12.50 -8.99 0.58
N THR A 98 11.98 -9.45 -0.56
CA THR A 98 12.81 -9.82 -1.73
C THR A 98 13.56 -8.62 -2.31
N ILE A 99 12.93 -7.44 -2.34
CA ILE A 99 13.52 -6.22 -2.90
C ILE A 99 14.10 -5.27 -1.84
N ASP A 100 14.40 -5.79 -0.65
CA ASP A 100 14.95 -5.01 0.48
C ASP A 100 14.10 -3.75 0.82
N MET A 101 12.80 -3.77 0.49
CA MET A 101 11.84 -2.72 0.84
C MET A 101 11.32 -2.90 2.28
N TYR A 102 11.46 -4.10 2.83
CA TYR A 102 11.08 -4.41 4.20
C TYR A 102 12.21 -4.08 5.18
N GLN A 103 11.86 -3.36 6.23
CA GLN A 103 12.82 -2.73 7.13
C GLN A 103 13.75 -3.66 7.89
N ASP A 104 13.31 -4.88 8.18
CA ASP A 104 14.14 -5.82 8.95
C ASP A 104 15.38 -6.27 8.16
N GLY A 105 15.50 -5.93 6.87
CA GLY A 105 16.64 -6.32 6.02
C GLY A 105 16.80 -7.83 5.86
N VAL A 106 15.82 -8.60 6.33
CA VAL A 106 15.81 -10.05 6.27
C VAL A 106 15.39 -10.45 4.87
N LYS A 107 16.37 -10.88 4.08
CA LYS A 107 16.14 -11.51 2.78
C LYS A 107 15.35 -12.80 2.92
N LEU A 108 14.60 -13.13 1.88
CA LEU A 108 13.89 -14.39 1.83
C LEU A 108 14.88 -15.57 1.75
N THR A 109 14.45 -16.68 2.35
CA THR A 109 15.07 -17.99 2.11
C THR A 109 14.65 -18.52 0.73
N VAL A 110 15.48 -19.39 0.15
CA VAL A 110 15.19 -20.06 -1.15
C VAL A 110 13.82 -20.75 -1.14
N ASP A 111 13.39 -21.31 -0.01
CA ASP A 111 12.10 -21.97 0.12
C ASP A 111 10.92 -20.98 0.11
N GLN A 112 11.09 -19.78 0.69
CA GLN A 112 10.08 -18.72 0.62
C GLN A 112 9.94 -18.18 -0.80
N GLU A 113 11.05 -17.96 -1.50
CA GLU A 113 11.06 -17.55 -2.91
C GLU A 113 10.39 -18.58 -3.81
N ARG A 114 10.70 -19.87 -3.60
CA ARG A 114 10.05 -20.97 -4.34
C ARG A 114 8.53 -20.95 -4.17
N LYS A 115 8.04 -20.77 -2.93
CA LYS A 115 6.60 -20.69 -2.65
C LYS A 115 5.94 -19.52 -3.38
N LEU A 116 6.59 -18.35 -3.42
CA LEU A 116 6.09 -17.19 -4.16
C LEU A 116 5.96 -17.47 -5.66
N ILE A 117 6.89 -18.23 -6.25
CA ILE A 117 6.82 -18.65 -7.65
C ILE A 117 5.70 -19.68 -7.87
N GLU A 118 5.59 -20.68 -6.99
CA GLU A 118 4.53 -21.69 -7.04
C GLU A 118 3.14 -21.06 -6.97
N TRP A 119 2.98 -20.04 -6.13
CA TRP A 119 1.75 -19.26 -5.99
C TRP A 119 1.54 -18.26 -7.13
N ARG A 120 2.44 -18.21 -8.13
CA ARG A 120 2.40 -17.31 -9.29
C ARG A 120 2.38 -15.83 -8.91
N ILE A 121 2.88 -15.52 -7.72
CA ILE A 121 3.06 -14.16 -7.23
C ILE A 121 4.31 -13.58 -7.87
N LEU A 122 5.39 -14.36 -7.87
CA LEU A 122 6.52 -14.15 -8.76
C LEU A 122 6.29 -14.99 -10.01
N LYS A 123 6.38 -14.39 -11.19
CA LYS A 123 6.52 -15.19 -12.42
C LYS A 123 7.92 -15.83 -12.44
N LYS A 124 8.15 -16.80 -13.32
CA LYS A 124 9.47 -17.43 -13.47
C LYS A 124 10.19 -16.89 -14.72
N PRO A 125 10.94 -15.80 -14.63
CA PRO A 125 12.08 -15.47 -15.48
C PRO A 125 13.37 -15.73 -14.68
N ASP A 126 14.48 -15.87 -15.38
CA ASP A 126 15.82 -15.96 -14.79
C ASP A 126 15.98 -14.86 -13.71
N PHE A 127 16.32 -15.27 -12.49
CA PHE A 127 16.26 -14.48 -11.25
C PHE A 127 17.05 -13.15 -11.31
N ASP A 128 17.93 -12.97 -12.29
CA ASP A 128 18.86 -11.84 -12.40
C ASP A 128 18.24 -10.54 -12.98
N LYS A 129 16.98 -10.53 -13.44
CA LYS A 129 16.40 -9.34 -14.10
C LYS A 129 14.97 -9.00 -13.68
N TYR A 130 14.60 -9.26 -12.43
CA TYR A 130 13.35 -8.69 -11.96
C TYR A 130 13.49 -7.20 -11.71
N ASP A 131 12.73 -6.43 -12.48
CA ASP A 131 12.55 -5.01 -12.26
C ASP A 131 11.87 -4.77 -10.91
N GLN A 132 12.49 -3.97 -10.05
CA GLN A 132 11.95 -3.59 -8.76
C GLN A 132 10.56 -2.94 -8.89
N ASP A 133 10.30 -2.24 -9.99
CA ASP A 133 9.01 -1.59 -10.24
C ASP A 133 7.90 -2.60 -10.49
N VAL A 134 8.21 -3.72 -11.14
CA VAL A 134 7.26 -4.83 -11.32
C VAL A 134 6.91 -5.45 -9.98
N ILE A 135 7.91 -5.69 -9.12
CA ILE A 135 7.66 -6.26 -7.79
C ILE A 135 6.86 -5.29 -6.92
N ARG A 136 7.16 -3.98 -6.95
CA ARG A 136 6.36 -2.95 -6.26
C ARG A 136 4.91 -2.91 -6.73
N TYR A 137 4.69 -3.03 -8.04
CA TYR A 137 3.34 -3.15 -8.61
C TYR A 137 2.62 -4.39 -8.07
N ASP A 138 3.28 -5.55 -8.05
CA ASP A 138 2.71 -6.78 -7.53
C ASP A 138 2.41 -6.70 -6.03
N ILE A 139 3.25 -6.04 -5.23
CA ILE A 139 2.99 -5.75 -3.82
C ILE A 139 1.72 -4.91 -3.66
N LEU A 140 1.61 -3.80 -4.39
CA LEU A 140 0.41 -2.94 -4.36
C LEU A 140 -0.85 -3.71 -4.76
N LYS A 141 -0.73 -4.58 -5.77
CA LYS A 141 -1.83 -5.41 -6.24
C LYS A 141 -2.27 -6.42 -5.20
N LEU A 142 -1.34 -7.16 -4.59
CA LEU A 142 -1.65 -8.12 -3.53
C LEU A 142 -2.33 -7.44 -2.33
N VAL A 143 -1.84 -6.27 -1.91
CA VAL A 143 -2.48 -5.53 -0.82
C VAL A 143 -3.91 -5.16 -1.21
N LYS A 144 -4.14 -4.63 -2.42
CA LYS A 144 -5.49 -4.33 -2.94
C LYS A 144 -6.38 -5.56 -2.97
N ASP A 145 -5.89 -6.68 -3.51
CA ASP A 145 -6.63 -7.95 -3.60
C ASP A 145 -7.02 -8.45 -2.19
N GLY A 146 -6.15 -8.29 -1.19
CA GLY A 146 -6.45 -8.58 0.21
C GLY A 146 -7.58 -7.72 0.79
N ILE A 147 -7.57 -6.42 0.50
CA ILE A 147 -8.64 -5.49 0.90
C ILE A 147 -9.97 -5.82 0.19
N ASP A 148 -9.92 -6.04 -1.12
CA ASP A 148 -11.10 -6.30 -1.93
C ASP A 148 -11.75 -7.64 -1.57
N CYS A 149 -10.97 -8.65 -1.14
CA CYS A 149 -11.48 -9.92 -0.65
C CYS A 149 -12.51 -9.72 0.49
N VAL A 150 -12.26 -8.79 1.42
CA VAL A 150 -13.14 -8.55 2.58
C VAL A 150 -14.12 -7.40 2.41
N LYS A 151 -13.90 -6.51 1.43
CA LYS A 151 -14.75 -5.35 1.15
C LYS A 151 -16.20 -5.75 0.86
N HIS A 152 -16.41 -6.82 0.09
CA HIS A 152 -17.74 -7.33 -0.24
C HIS A 152 -18.42 -7.99 0.95
N ARG A 153 -17.65 -8.68 1.81
CA ARG A 153 -18.16 -9.28 3.05
C ARG A 153 -18.73 -8.24 3.98
N VAL A 154 -18.10 -7.07 4.12
CA VAL A 154 -18.64 -5.97 4.94
C VAL A 154 -19.97 -5.44 4.40
N GLY A 155 -20.16 -5.41 3.08
CA GLY A 155 -21.43 -5.03 2.45
C GLY A 155 -22.59 -5.98 2.80
N ASP A 156 -22.32 -7.28 2.79
CA ASP A 156 -23.31 -8.31 3.14
C ASP A 156 -23.62 -8.33 4.66
N PHE A 157 -22.61 -8.07 5.50
CA PHE A 157 -22.78 -8.00 6.95
C PHE A 157 -23.49 -6.71 7.42
N CYS A 158 -23.31 -5.59 6.72
CA CYS A 158 -23.94 -4.30 7.06
C CYS A 158 -25.47 -4.34 7.02
N ASN A 159 -26.06 -5.30 6.31
CA ASN A 159 -27.50 -5.31 6.08
C ASN A 159 -28.30 -6.02 7.17
N ILE A 160 -27.72 -6.95 7.94
CA ILE A 160 -28.54 -7.74 8.89
C ILE A 160 -27.86 -7.95 10.25
N HIS A 161 -26.57 -8.30 10.37
CA HIS A 161 -25.97 -8.73 11.66
C HIS A 161 -24.47 -8.40 11.88
N SER A 162 -23.88 -7.37 11.25
CA SER A 162 -22.45 -7.04 11.46
C SER A 162 -22.14 -6.76 12.94
N ASN A 163 -21.25 -7.56 13.54
CA ASN A 163 -20.73 -7.29 14.88
C ASN A 163 -19.93 -5.97 14.86
N LYS A 164 -20.09 -5.11 15.87
CA LYS A 164 -19.33 -3.85 16.02
C LYS A 164 -17.81 -4.09 15.91
N GLN A 165 -17.33 -5.25 16.35
CA GLN A 165 -15.92 -5.64 16.26
C GLN A 165 -15.47 -5.83 14.81
N ASP A 166 -16.25 -6.50 13.96
CA ASP A 166 -15.93 -6.70 12.54
C ASP A 166 -15.79 -5.36 11.81
N MET A 167 -16.74 -4.47 12.05
CA MET A 167 -16.72 -3.12 11.48
C MET A 167 -15.52 -2.31 11.98
N SER A 168 -15.17 -2.47 13.25
CA SER A 168 -13.98 -1.82 13.81
C SER A 168 -12.71 -2.32 13.13
N ILE A 169 -12.53 -3.64 13.01
CA ILE A 169 -11.38 -4.25 12.34
C ILE A 169 -11.28 -3.75 10.89
N TRP A 170 -12.40 -3.75 10.15
CA TRP A 170 -12.45 -3.23 8.80
C TRP A 170 -11.97 -1.78 8.68
N TYR A 171 -12.44 -0.88 9.57
CA TYR A 171 -11.98 0.52 9.52
C TYR A 171 -10.50 0.67 9.82
N HIS A 172 -9.95 -0.14 10.72
CA HIS A 172 -8.52 -0.15 11.01
C HIS A 172 -7.70 -0.65 9.81
N ILE A 173 -8.16 -1.72 9.14
CA ILE A 173 -7.55 -2.20 7.88
C ILE A 173 -7.59 -1.12 6.82
N LYS A 174 -8.75 -0.47 6.62
CA LYS A 174 -8.91 0.61 5.64
C LYS A 174 -7.98 1.79 5.92
N ALA A 175 -7.89 2.22 7.18
CA ALA A 175 -7.01 3.31 7.56
C ALA A 175 -5.52 2.97 7.33
N ALA A 176 -5.10 1.75 7.65
CA ALA A 176 -3.74 1.29 7.36
C ALA A 176 -3.46 1.20 5.87
N PHE A 177 -4.45 0.77 5.07
CA PHE A 177 -4.34 0.77 3.62
C PHE A 177 -4.15 2.18 3.04
N GLU A 178 -4.85 3.20 3.54
CA GLU A 178 -4.64 4.60 3.13
C GLU A 178 -3.19 5.06 3.40
N ILE A 179 -2.62 4.67 4.55
CA ILE A 179 -1.21 4.96 4.88
C ILE A 179 -0.25 4.21 3.95
N PHE A 180 -0.53 2.94 3.67
CA PHE A 180 0.24 2.14 2.73
C PHE A 180 0.28 2.78 1.34
N GLN A 181 -0.88 3.18 0.80
CA GLN A 181 -0.97 3.81 -0.52
C GLN A 181 -0.17 5.11 -0.56
N SER A 182 -0.34 5.98 0.44
CA SER A 182 0.41 7.23 0.53
C SER A 182 1.93 6.99 0.62
N GLY A 183 2.36 5.94 1.34
CA GLY A 183 3.77 5.55 1.40
C GLY A 183 4.31 5.10 0.05
N MET A 184 3.57 4.27 -0.68
CA MET A 184 3.96 3.78 -2.01
C MET A 184 4.05 4.91 -3.03
N GLU A 185 3.09 5.83 -3.02
CA GLU A 185 3.09 7.03 -3.89
C GLU A 185 4.30 7.92 -3.59
N ALA A 186 4.60 8.16 -2.31
CA ALA A 186 5.74 9.00 -1.93
C ALA A 186 7.10 8.39 -2.31
N ILE A 187 7.25 7.06 -2.30
CA ILE A 187 8.47 6.41 -2.81
C ILE A 187 8.60 6.62 -4.31
N LYS A 188 7.51 6.38 -5.07
CA LYS A 188 7.50 6.56 -6.51
C LYS A 188 7.86 8.00 -6.90
N GLU A 189 7.25 8.99 -6.26
CA GLU A 189 7.56 10.41 -6.51
C GLU A 189 9.02 10.75 -6.22
N LYS A 190 9.58 10.21 -5.13
CA LYS A 190 11.00 10.41 -4.77
C LYS A 190 11.93 9.80 -5.82
N GLU A 191 11.61 8.62 -6.34
CA GLU A 191 12.40 7.94 -7.38
C GLU A 191 12.35 8.71 -8.71
N GLU A 192 11.17 9.15 -9.13
CA GLU A 192 11.00 9.98 -10.35
C GLU A 192 11.77 11.30 -10.24
N TRP A 193 11.75 11.94 -9.07
CA TRP A 193 12.52 13.16 -8.81
C TRP A 193 14.03 12.92 -8.87
N LEU A 194 14.52 11.83 -8.27
CA LEU A 194 15.94 11.45 -8.31
C LEU A 194 16.40 11.16 -9.75
N ALA A 195 15.60 10.43 -10.53
CA ALA A 195 15.88 10.15 -11.93
C ALA A 195 15.95 11.45 -12.77
N ALA A 196 15.00 12.37 -12.56
CA ALA A 196 15.01 13.68 -13.22
C ALA A 196 16.22 14.54 -12.82
N ALA A 197 16.64 14.48 -11.56
CA ALA A 197 17.81 15.19 -11.07
C ALA A 197 19.12 14.63 -11.65
N ALA A 198 19.25 13.30 -11.74
CA ALA A 198 20.39 12.62 -12.35
C ALA A 198 20.53 12.99 -13.84
N ASN A 199 19.43 12.93 -14.60
CA ASN A 199 19.42 13.32 -16.01
C ASN A 199 19.81 14.80 -16.21
N LYS A 200 19.45 15.68 -15.28
CA LYS A 200 19.82 17.11 -15.33
C LYS A 200 21.30 17.33 -15.05
N GLU A 201 21.92 16.52 -14.19
CA GLU A 201 23.34 16.62 -13.88
C GLU A 201 24.21 16.02 -14.99
N GLU A 202 23.80 14.89 -15.59
CA GLU A 202 24.42 14.36 -16.80
C GLU A 202 24.37 15.35 -17.96
N LEU A 203 23.25 16.04 -18.16
CA LEU A 203 23.12 17.07 -19.20
C LEU A 203 24.04 18.28 -18.95
N LYS A 204 24.30 18.64 -17.69
CA LYS A 204 25.28 19.69 -17.36
C LYS A 204 26.70 19.23 -17.62
N ASN A 205 27.04 17.99 -17.26
CA ASN A 205 28.38 17.44 -17.45
C ASN A 205 28.71 17.31 -18.95
N MET A 206 27.77 16.86 -19.78
CA MET A 206 27.94 16.84 -21.25
C MET A 206 28.14 18.25 -21.84
N ARG A 207 27.42 19.27 -21.36
CA ARG A 207 27.63 20.67 -21.80
C ARG A 207 28.97 21.26 -21.34
N ILE A 208 29.54 20.79 -20.24
CA ILE A 208 30.86 21.24 -19.78
C ILE A 208 31.96 20.61 -20.65
N GLU A 209 31.84 19.33 -21.01
CA GLU A 209 32.78 18.67 -21.93
C GLU A 209 32.73 19.27 -23.36
N GLU A 210 31.55 19.62 -23.85
CA GLU A 210 31.39 20.26 -25.17
C GLU A 210 32.02 21.66 -25.24
N ASN A 211 32.11 22.39 -24.12
CA ASN A 211 32.77 23.69 -24.01
C ASN A 211 34.29 23.61 -23.71
N LEU A 212 34.81 22.42 -23.41
CA LEU A 212 36.24 22.17 -23.17
C LEU A 212 36.96 21.55 -24.38
N LEU A 213 36.22 21.17 -25.42
CA LEU A 213 36.80 20.80 -26.72
C LEU A 213 37.42 22.03 -27.38
N PRO A 214 38.74 22.03 -27.68
CA PRO A 214 39.36 23.16 -28.34
C PRO A 214 38.73 23.33 -29.72
N THR A 215 38.17 24.51 -30.00
CA THR A 215 37.93 24.97 -31.35
C THR A 215 39.29 25.01 -32.05
N ALA A 216 39.63 23.95 -32.77
CA ALA A 216 40.78 23.92 -33.64
C ALA A 216 40.58 25.02 -34.68
N VAL A 217 41.25 26.15 -34.45
CA VAL A 217 41.27 27.30 -35.32
C VAL A 217 41.83 26.83 -36.67
N SER A 218 40.96 26.79 -37.66
CA SER A 218 41.29 26.70 -39.07
C SER A 218 42.02 27.98 -39.49
N ASP A 219 43.33 28.04 -39.24
CA ASP A 219 44.24 29.04 -39.80
C ASP A 219 45.17 28.34 -40.81
N ALA A 220 44.60 27.85 -41.91
CA ALA A 220 45.35 27.46 -43.09
C ALA A 220 45.68 28.71 -43.91
N ARG A 221 46.71 29.46 -43.49
CA ARG A 221 47.40 30.42 -44.36
C ARG A 221 48.18 29.64 -45.41
N TYR A 222 47.63 29.54 -46.62
CA TYR A 222 48.43 29.18 -47.79
C TYR A 222 49.33 30.37 -48.15
N SER A 223 50.63 30.16 -47.96
CA SER A 223 51.68 30.93 -48.62
C SER A 223 52.13 30.09 -49.82
N LEU A 224 51.92 30.60 -51.04
CA LEU A 224 52.76 30.40 -52.23
C LEU A 224 52.37 31.44 -53.27
#